data_AF-K9KCS8-F1
#
_entry.id   AF-K9KCS8-F1
#
_cell.length_a   1.000
_cell.length_b   1.000
_cell.length_c   1.000
_cell.angle_alpha   90.00
_cell.angle_beta   90.00
_cell.angle_gamma   90.00
#
_symmetry.space_group_name_H-M   'P 1'
#
loop_
_entity.id
_entity.type
_entity.pdbx_description
1 polymer ?
#
loop_
_entity_poly.entity_id
_entity_poly.type
_entity_poly.pdbx_seq_one_letter_code
_entity_poly.pdbx_strand_id
1 'polypeptide(L)'
;SIEVMGDGCLNDEHLEELGEILKAKLEGHFKNQELRQVKRQEENYDQQVEMSLQDEDECDVYILTKVSDILHSLFSTYKEKILPWFEQLLPLIVNLICSSRPWPDRQWGLCIFDDIIEHCSPTSFKYVEYFRWPMLLNMRDNNPEVRQAAAYGLGVMAQFGGDDYRSLCSEAVPLLVKVIKCANSKTKKNVIATENCISAVGKILRFKPNCVNVDEVLPHWLSWLPLHEDKEEAIQTLSFLCDLIESNHPVVLGPNSNLPKIISIIAEGKINETINYEDPCAKRLANVVRQVQTSEELWLECVSQLDNEQREALQELLNFA
;
A
#
# COMPACT_ATOMS: atom_id res chain seq x y z
N SER A 1 2.49 -14.42 -18.30
CA SER A 1 1.25 -13.94 -17.70
C SER A 1 0.51 -13.07 -18.70
N ILE A 2 -0.75 -12.68 -18.41
CA ILE A 2 -1.52 -11.71 -19.22
C ILE A 2 -0.70 -10.44 -19.46
N GLU A 3 0.04 -9.99 -18.46
CA GLU A 3 0.91 -8.80 -18.50
C GLU A 3 2.03 -8.92 -19.55
N VAL A 4 2.58 -10.13 -19.74
CA VAL A 4 3.63 -10.39 -20.75
C VAL A 4 3.05 -10.41 -22.16
N MET A 5 1.81 -10.86 -22.32
CA MET A 5 1.16 -10.97 -23.63
C MET A 5 0.54 -9.63 -24.08
N GLY A 6 0.15 -8.77 -23.14
CA GLY A 6 -0.33 -7.41 -23.41
C GLY A 6 -1.80 -7.31 -23.84
N ASP A 7 -2.22 -6.08 -24.17
CA ASP A 7 -3.58 -5.77 -24.62
C ASP A 7 -3.93 -6.57 -25.90
N GLY A 8 -5.12 -7.17 -25.91
CA GLY A 8 -5.60 -8.02 -27.00
C GLY A 8 -5.18 -9.50 -26.93
N CYS A 9 -4.53 -9.95 -25.85
CA CYS A 9 -4.18 -11.37 -25.67
C CYS A 9 -5.38 -12.28 -25.37
N LEU A 10 -6.48 -11.74 -24.86
CA LEU A 10 -7.75 -12.43 -24.63
C LEU A 10 -8.82 -11.81 -25.55
N ASN A 11 -9.59 -12.66 -26.22
CA ASN A 11 -10.77 -12.24 -26.97
C ASN A 11 -12.01 -12.29 -26.07
N ASP A 12 -13.15 -11.85 -26.59
CA ASP A 12 -14.41 -11.80 -25.83
C ASP A 12 -14.84 -13.18 -25.32
N GLU A 13 -14.62 -14.25 -26.08
CA GLU A 13 -14.95 -15.63 -25.67
C GLU A 13 -14.10 -16.08 -24.47
N HIS A 14 -12.79 -15.80 -24.49
CA HIS A 14 -11.90 -16.11 -23.37
C HIS A 14 -12.24 -15.30 -22.12
N LEU A 15 -12.62 -14.03 -22.29
CA LEU A 15 -13.05 -13.18 -21.18
C LEU A 15 -14.35 -13.68 -20.56
N GLU A 16 -15.31 -14.12 -21.37
CA GLU A 16 -16.56 -14.68 -20.87
C GLU A 16 -16.33 -15.97 -20.08
N GLU A 17 -15.55 -16.92 -20.62
CA GLU A 17 -15.20 -18.16 -19.92
C GLU A 17 -14.47 -17.87 -18.60
N LEU A 18 -13.53 -16.93 -18.61
CA LEU A 18 -12.82 -16.51 -17.40
C LEU A 18 -13.79 -15.88 -16.38
N GLY A 19 -14.73 -15.05 -16.84
CA GLY A 19 -15.76 -14.44 -16.00
C GLY A 19 -16.62 -15.49 -15.29
N GLU A 20 -17.07 -16.51 -16.02
CA GLU A 20 -17.83 -17.63 -15.46
C GLU A 20 -17.02 -18.41 -14.41
N ILE A 21 -15.75 -18.68 -14.69
CA ILE A 21 -14.85 -19.37 -13.75
C ILE A 21 -14.67 -18.54 -12.47
N LEU A 22 -14.34 -17.25 -12.59
CA LEU A 22 -14.12 -16.38 -11.43
C LEU A 22 -15.40 -16.23 -10.60
N LYS A 23 -16.55 -16.07 -11.26
CA LYS A 23 -17.86 -16.02 -10.62
C LYS A 23 -18.14 -17.29 -9.84
N ALA A 24 -17.94 -18.46 -10.45
CA ALA A 24 -18.15 -19.75 -9.80
C ALA A 24 -17.23 -19.95 -8.58
N LYS A 25 -15.98 -19.47 -8.65
CA LYS A 25 -15.04 -19.53 -7.51
C LYS A 25 -15.49 -18.62 -6.36
N LEU A 26 -15.93 -17.40 -6.65
CA LEU A 26 -16.43 -16.47 -5.64
C LEU A 26 -17.74 -16.96 -4.99
N GLU A 27 -18.70 -17.45 -5.79
CA GLU A 27 -19.94 -18.04 -5.26
C GLU A 27 -19.66 -19.29 -4.42
N GLY A 28 -18.72 -20.14 -4.88
CA GLY A 28 -18.24 -21.29 -4.13
C GLY A 28 -17.64 -20.92 -2.78
N HIS A 29 -16.77 -19.89 -2.74
CA HIS A 29 -16.18 -19.36 -1.51
C HIS A 29 -17.23 -18.99 -0.47
N PHE A 30 -18.24 -18.19 -0.86
CA PHE A 30 -19.31 -17.79 0.06
C PHE A 30 -20.16 -18.97 0.54
N LYS A 31 -20.49 -19.90 -0.36
CA LYS A 31 -21.26 -21.09 0.00
C LYS A 31 -20.49 -22.00 0.95
N ASN A 32 -19.21 -22.23 0.67
CA ASN A 32 -18.34 -23.05 1.52
C ASN A 32 -18.21 -22.44 2.91
N GLN A 33 -18.10 -21.11 2.99
CA GLN A 33 -18.10 -20.40 4.25
C GLN A 33 -19.37 -20.64 5.07
N GLU A 34 -20.55 -20.52 4.45
CA GLU A 34 -21.83 -20.81 5.11
C GLU A 34 -21.91 -22.27 5.59
N LEU A 35 -21.46 -23.22 4.76
CA LEU A 35 -21.39 -24.64 5.13
C LEU A 35 -20.46 -24.87 6.32
N ARG A 36 -19.30 -24.20 6.38
CA ARG A 36 -18.41 -24.26 7.55
C ARG A 36 -19.09 -23.74 8.82
N GLN A 37 -19.90 -22.67 8.73
CA GLN A 37 -20.65 -22.16 9.89
C GLN A 37 -21.73 -23.13 10.35
N VAL A 38 -22.43 -23.79 9.42
CA VAL A 38 -23.43 -24.82 9.75
C VAL A 38 -22.76 -26.03 10.43
N LYS A 39 -21.66 -26.54 9.88
CA LYS A 39 -20.91 -27.68 10.45
C LYS A 39 -20.45 -27.41 11.90
N ARG A 40 -20.11 -26.17 12.25
CA ARG A 40 -19.74 -25.77 13.62
C ARG A 40 -20.90 -25.81 14.63
N GLN A 41 -22.14 -25.95 14.16
CA GLN A 41 -23.34 -26.03 15.01
C GLN A 41 -23.86 -27.46 15.17
N GLU A 42 -23.25 -28.44 14.50
CA GLU A 42 -23.68 -29.83 14.54
C GLU A 42 -23.27 -30.53 15.86
N GLU A 43 -24.04 -31.52 16.30
CA GLU A 43 -23.80 -32.23 17.57
C GLU A 43 -22.47 -33.00 17.62
N ASN A 44 -21.93 -33.38 16.46
CA ASN A 44 -20.66 -34.06 16.29
C ASN A 44 -19.47 -33.10 16.14
N TYR A 45 -19.65 -31.80 16.34
CA TYR A 45 -18.55 -30.84 16.30
C TYR A 45 -17.54 -31.13 17.42
N ASP A 46 -16.31 -31.45 17.03
CA ASP A 46 -15.19 -31.69 17.92
C ASP A 46 -13.91 -31.00 17.38
N GLN A 47 -12.80 -31.21 18.07
CA GLN A 47 -11.52 -30.61 17.70
C GLN A 47 -11.00 -31.10 16.34
N GLN A 48 -11.26 -32.36 15.98
CA GLN A 48 -10.83 -32.91 14.70
C GLN A 48 -11.63 -32.30 13.55
N VAL A 49 -12.93 -32.09 13.76
CA VAL A 49 -13.78 -31.35 12.81
C VAL A 49 -13.28 -29.93 12.64
N GLU A 50 -13.01 -29.18 13.73
CA GLU A 50 -12.54 -27.79 13.62
C GLU A 50 -11.22 -27.67 12.86
N MET A 51 -10.26 -28.59 13.07
CA MET A 51 -9.02 -28.60 12.30
C MET A 51 -9.29 -28.78 10.79
N SER A 52 -10.16 -29.73 10.43
CA SER A 52 -10.56 -29.92 9.03
C SER A 52 -11.25 -28.68 8.43
N LEU A 53 -12.06 -27.97 9.23
CA LEU A 53 -12.72 -26.74 8.76
C LEU A 53 -11.76 -25.58 8.59
N GLN A 54 -10.70 -25.51 9.39
CA GLN A 54 -9.63 -24.52 9.24
C GLN A 54 -8.82 -24.80 7.97
N ASP A 55 -8.45 -26.05 7.70
CA ASP A 55 -7.77 -26.44 6.46
C ASP A 55 -8.63 -26.12 5.21
N GLU A 56 -9.93 -26.37 5.28
CA GLU A 56 -10.90 -25.99 4.23
C GLU A 56 -10.94 -24.45 4.03
N ASP A 57 -10.91 -23.67 5.11
CA ASP A 57 -10.93 -22.20 5.07
C ASP A 57 -9.65 -21.63 4.47
N GLU A 58 -8.49 -22.15 4.87
CA GLU A 58 -7.19 -21.75 4.32
C GLU A 58 -7.09 -22.04 2.81
N CYS A 59 -7.62 -23.19 2.36
CA CYS A 59 -7.72 -23.52 0.94
C CYS A 59 -8.57 -22.51 0.17
N ASP A 60 -9.75 -22.15 0.70
CA ASP A 60 -10.65 -21.19 0.06
C ASP A 60 -10.03 -19.79 0.01
N VAL A 61 -9.39 -19.33 1.10
CA VAL A 61 -8.68 -18.05 1.13
C VAL A 61 -7.53 -18.06 0.12
N TYR A 62 -6.78 -19.16 -0.01
CA TYR A 62 -5.74 -19.28 -1.03
C TYR A 62 -6.30 -19.13 -2.45
N ILE A 63 -7.45 -19.74 -2.75
CA ILE A 63 -8.12 -19.55 -4.05
C ILE A 63 -8.52 -18.08 -4.25
N LEU A 64 -9.03 -17.41 -3.21
CA LEU A 64 -9.38 -15.99 -3.26
C LEU A 64 -8.16 -15.12 -3.60
N THR A 65 -6.97 -15.45 -3.09
CA THR A 65 -5.72 -14.75 -3.49
C THR A 65 -5.44 -14.90 -4.99
N LYS A 66 -5.69 -16.08 -5.56
CA LYS A 66 -5.50 -16.31 -7.01
C LYS A 66 -6.54 -15.59 -7.86
N VAL A 67 -7.77 -15.45 -7.35
CA VAL A 67 -8.79 -14.59 -7.98
C VAL A 67 -8.29 -13.14 -8.02
N SER A 68 -7.73 -12.64 -6.92
CA SER A 68 -7.10 -11.32 -6.87
C SER A 68 -5.95 -11.18 -7.88
N ASP A 69 -5.02 -12.14 -7.95
CA ASP A 69 -3.89 -12.10 -8.88
C ASP A 69 -4.33 -12.02 -10.37
N ILE A 70 -5.39 -12.77 -10.73
CA ILE A 70 -5.95 -12.75 -12.09
C ILE A 70 -6.57 -11.38 -12.38
N LEU A 71 -7.36 -10.84 -11.44
CA LEU A 71 -7.98 -9.52 -11.58
C LEU A 71 -6.94 -8.41 -11.66
N HIS A 72 -5.90 -8.45 -10.81
CA HIS A 72 -4.76 -7.55 -10.87
C HIS A 72 -4.15 -7.54 -12.27
N SER A 73 -3.84 -8.73 -12.82
CA SER A 73 -3.25 -8.87 -14.15
C SER A 73 -4.15 -8.30 -15.26
N LEU A 74 -5.47 -8.46 -15.13
CA LEU A 74 -6.45 -7.91 -16.07
C LEU A 74 -6.52 -6.38 -15.97
N PHE A 75 -6.62 -5.82 -14.77
CA PHE A 75 -6.65 -4.38 -14.55
C PHE A 75 -5.34 -3.71 -14.98
N SER A 76 -4.20 -4.29 -14.63
CA SER A 76 -2.88 -3.75 -14.97
C SER A 76 -2.64 -3.75 -16.49
N THR A 77 -3.20 -4.72 -17.22
CA THR A 77 -3.02 -4.86 -18.68
C THR A 77 -4.05 -4.07 -19.49
N TYR A 78 -5.34 -4.25 -19.20
CA TYR A 78 -6.44 -3.68 -19.98
C TYR A 78 -6.92 -2.32 -19.47
N LYS A 79 -6.46 -1.91 -18.27
CA LYS A 79 -6.77 -0.63 -17.65
C LYS A 79 -8.29 -0.41 -17.58
N GLU A 80 -8.77 0.78 -17.93
CA GLU A 80 -10.18 1.16 -17.86
C GLU A 80 -11.09 0.33 -18.80
N LYS A 81 -10.54 -0.28 -19.86
CA LYS A 81 -11.32 -1.00 -20.88
C LYS A 81 -12.00 -2.26 -20.35
N ILE A 82 -11.45 -2.87 -19.29
CA ILE A 82 -11.97 -4.12 -18.71
C ILE A 82 -13.12 -3.90 -17.74
N LEU A 83 -13.35 -2.65 -17.32
CA LEU A 83 -14.35 -2.33 -16.30
C LEU A 83 -15.79 -2.75 -16.67
N PRO A 84 -16.28 -2.59 -17.92
CA PRO A 84 -17.61 -3.09 -18.29
C PRO A 84 -17.75 -4.60 -18.12
N TRP A 85 -16.70 -5.37 -18.43
CA TRP A 85 -16.69 -6.82 -18.20
C TRP A 85 -16.64 -7.14 -16.70
N PHE A 86 -15.89 -6.38 -15.90
CA PHE A 86 -15.76 -6.59 -14.45
C PHE A 86 -17.09 -6.38 -13.70
N GLU A 87 -18.02 -5.57 -14.22
CA GLU A 87 -19.31 -5.30 -13.58
C GLU A 87 -20.13 -6.56 -13.26
N GLN A 88 -19.91 -7.66 -13.97
CA GLN A 88 -20.55 -8.95 -13.67
C GLN A 88 -20.08 -9.56 -12.33
N LEU A 89 -18.86 -9.26 -11.90
CA LEU A 89 -18.25 -9.73 -10.64
C LEU A 89 -18.48 -8.75 -9.49
N LEU A 90 -18.76 -7.48 -9.80
CA LEU A 90 -18.86 -6.39 -8.84
C LEU A 90 -19.75 -6.73 -7.62
N PRO A 91 -20.96 -7.30 -7.74
CA PRO A 91 -21.77 -7.64 -6.55
C PRO A 91 -21.07 -8.61 -5.59
N LEU A 92 -20.30 -9.56 -6.12
CA LEU A 92 -19.55 -10.55 -5.33
C LEU A 92 -18.34 -9.90 -4.66
N ILE A 93 -17.62 -9.02 -5.37
CA ILE A 93 -16.50 -8.28 -4.79
C ILE A 93 -16.97 -7.31 -3.70
N VAL A 94 -18.09 -6.63 -3.89
CA VAL A 94 -18.71 -5.79 -2.86
C VAL A 94 -19.11 -6.61 -1.63
N ASN A 95 -19.58 -7.85 -1.83
CA ASN A 95 -19.92 -8.71 -0.72
C ASN A 95 -18.71 -9.09 0.15
N LEU A 96 -17.49 -9.16 -0.41
CA LEU A 96 -16.26 -9.44 0.36
C LEU A 96 -15.95 -8.34 1.38
N ILE A 97 -16.20 -7.07 1.03
CA ILE A 97 -15.89 -5.91 1.89
C ILE A 97 -17.00 -5.56 2.89
N CYS A 98 -18.06 -6.37 2.97
CA CYS A 98 -19.09 -6.23 4.00
C CYS A 98 -18.49 -6.39 5.41
N SER A 99 -18.88 -5.53 6.35
CA SER A 99 -18.31 -5.53 7.72
C SER A 99 -18.56 -6.82 8.51
N SER A 100 -19.54 -7.62 8.10
CA SER A 100 -19.86 -8.93 8.71
C SER A 100 -19.00 -10.08 8.18
N ARG A 101 -18.25 -9.88 7.10
CA ARG A 101 -17.36 -10.90 6.54
C ARG A 101 -16.11 -11.08 7.40
N PRO A 102 -15.41 -12.23 7.33
CA PRO A 102 -14.15 -12.45 8.02
C PRO A 102 -13.07 -11.53 7.47
N TRP A 103 -11.99 -11.36 8.22
CA TRP A 103 -10.94 -10.41 7.85
C TRP A 103 -10.23 -10.74 6.52
N PRO A 104 -10.01 -12.00 6.09
CA PRO A 104 -9.38 -12.28 4.80
C PRO A 104 -10.27 -11.80 3.64
N ASP A 105 -11.58 -12.00 3.71
CA ASP A 105 -12.53 -11.49 2.71
C ASP A 105 -12.42 -9.97 2.59
N ARG A 106 -12.46 -9.25 3.73
CA ARG A 106 -12.36 -7.79 3.73
C ARG A 106 -11.03 -7.33 3.16
N GLN A 107 -9.92 -7.99 3.53
CA GLN A 107 -8.60 -7.67 2.99
C GLN A 107 -8.57 -7.83 1.47
N TRP A 108 -8.89 -9.00 0.94
CA TRP A 108 -8.79 -9.27 -0.50
C TRP A 108 -9.82 -8.51 -1.32
N GLY A 109 -11.01 -8.28 -0.77
CA GLY A 109 -11.99 -7.38 -1.38
C GLY A 109 -11.47 -5.95 -1.50
N LEU A 110 -10.76 -5.44 -0.48
CA LEU A 110 -10.10 -4.13 -0.56
C LEU A 110 -8.97 -4.13 -1.60
N CYS A 111 -8.09 -5.14 -1.60
CA CYS A 111 -7.01 -5.25 -2.59
C CYS A 111 -7.51 -5.21 -4.04
N ILE A 112 -8.62 -5.88 -4.34
CA ILE A 112 -9.23 -5.84 -5.69
C ILE A 112 -9.71 -4.41 -6.04
N PHE A 113 -10.26 -3.67 -5.07
CA PHE A 113 -10.62 -2.27 -5.30
C PHE A 113 -9.39 -1.35 -5.38
N ASP A 114 -8.31 -1.68 -4.69
CA ASP A 114 -7.04 -0.97 -4.82
C ASP A 114 -6.52 -1.05 -6.26
N ASP A 115 -6.54 -2.24 -6.88
CA ASP A 115 -6.14 -2.44 -8.28
C ASP A 115 -7.01 -1.65 -9.26
N ILE A 116 -8.33 -1.59 -9.01
CA ILE A 116 -9.25 -0.77 -9.82
C ILE A 116 -8.87 0.71 -9.73
N ILE A 117 -8.51 1.20 -8.54
CA ILE A 117 -8.11 2.60 -8.37
C ILE A 117 -6.74 2.83 -9.03
N GLU A 118 -5.78 1.94 -8.84
CA GLU A 118 -4.43 2.13 -9.35
C GLU A 118 -4.34 2.04 -10.87
N HIS A 119 -5.09 1.12 -11.48
CA HIS A 119 -4.95 0.80 -12.89
C HIS A 119 -6.12 1.25 -13.77
N CYS A 120 -7.27 1.55 -13.18
CA CYS A 120 -8.47 1.92 -13.93
C CYS A 120 -9.02 3.32 -13.56
N SER A 121 -8.22 4.15 -12.88
CA SER A 121 -8.54 5.57 -12.71
C SER A 121 -8.27 6.37 -13.98
N PRO A 122 -9.06 7.43 -14.27
CA PRO A 122 -10.06 8.04 -13.38
C PRO A 122 -11.44 7.36 -13.38
N THR A 123 -11.72 6.44 -14.30
CA THR A 123 -13.04 5.78 -14.43
C THR A 123 -13.44 4.99 -13.16
N SER A 124 -12.47 4.55 -12.37
CA SER A 124 -12.65 3.93 -11.04
C SER A 124 -13.63 4.70 -10.13
N PHE A 125 -13.71 6.03 -10.24
CA PHE A 125 -14.60 6.85 -9.42
C PHE A 125 -16.10 6.52 -9.61
N LYS A 126 -16.48 5.94 -10.76
CA LYS A 126 -17.84 5.41 -10.99
C LYS A 126 -18.27 4.42 -9.90
N TYR A 127 -17.32 3.70 -9.31
CA TYR A 127 -17.58 2.65 -8.32
C TYR A 127 -17.34 3.12 -6.87
N VAL A 128 -17.06 4.42 -6.65
CA VAL A 128 -16.65 4.95 -5.34
C VAL A 128 -17.66 4.68 -4.23
N GLU A 129 -18.95 4.64 -4.54
CA GLU A 129 -20.01 4.38 -3.55
C GLU A 129 -19.90 2.99 -2.92
N TYR A 130 -19.27 2.03 -3.60
CA TYR A 130 -19.12 0.67 -3.12
C TYR A 130 -17.99 0.53 -2.09
N PHE A 131 -16.87 1.21 -2.28
CA PHE A 131 -15.66 0.99 -1.46
C PHE A 131 -15.27 2.17 -0.58
N ARG A 132 -15.82 3.38 -0.78
CA ARG A 132 -15.47 4.57 0.01
C ARG A 132 -15.57 4.32 1.52
N TRP A 133 -16.74 3.89 1.98
CA TRP A 133 -16.97 3.65 3.41
C TRP A 133 -16.17 2.46 3.93
N PRO A 134 -16.15 1.30 3.24
CA PRO A 134 -15.28 0.19 3.62
C PRO A 134 -13.81 0.59 3.78
N MET A 135 -13.22 1.35 2.85
CA MET A 135 -11.82 1.80 2.97
C MET A 135 -11.60 2.70 4.18
N LEU A 136 -12.43 3.73 4.39
CA LEU A 136 -12.29 4.62 5.54
C LEU A 136 -12.52 3.92 6.89
N LEU A 137 -13.52 3.03 6.97
CA LEU A 137 -13.86 2.34 8.22
C LEU A 137 -12.81 1.28 8.58
N ASN A 138 -12.29 0.55 7.59
CA ASN A 138 -11.28 -0.49 7.79
C ASN A 138 -9.91 0.05 8.23
N MET A 139 -9.66 1.37 8.17
CA MET A 139 -8.53 2.00 8.88
C MET A 139 -8.55 1.76 10.40
N ARG A 140 -9.71 1.41 10.96
CA ARG A 140 -9.90 1.11 12.38
C ARG A 140 -10.00 -0.40 12.65
N ASP A 141 -9.75 -1.24 11.66
CA ASP A 141 -9.85 -2.68 11.81
C ASP A 141 -8.82 -3.21 12.83
N ASN A 142 -9.20 -4.26 13.56
CA ASN A 142 -8.31 -4.92 14.52
C ASN A 142 -7.20 -5.71 13.81
N ASN A 143 -7.49 -6.20 12.60
CA ASN A 143 -6.57 -6.97 11.80
C ASN A 143 -5.65 -6.03 10.98
N PRO A 144 -4.30 -6.14 11.12
CA PRO A 144 -3.36 -5.28 10.43
C PRO A 144 -3.37 -5.46 8.91
N GLU A 145 -3.61 -6.65 8.39
CA GLU A 145 -3.66 -6.92 6.95
C GLU A 145 -4.83 -6.16 6.29
N VAL A 146 -5.98 -6.07 6.96
CA VAL A 146 -7.12 -5.24 6.53
C VAL A 146 -6.77 -3.74 6.57
N ARG A 147 -6.07 -3.28 7.61
CA ARG A 147 -5.62 -1.87 7.68
C ARG A 147 -4.60 -1.53 6.60
N GLN A 148 -3.73 -2.48 6.24
CA GLN A 148 -2.74 -2.33 5.18
C GLN A 148 -3.43 -2.11 3.83
N ALA A 149 -4.36 -2.98 3.44
CA ALA A 149 -5.11 -2.84 2.19
C ALA A 149 -5.87 -1.50 2.14
N ALA A 150 -6.58 -1.15 3.21
CA ALA A 150 -7.27 0.14 3.29
C ALA A 150 -6.31 1.35 3.14
N ALA A 151 -5.15 1.30 3.78
CA ALA A 151 -4.15 2.36 3.70
C ALA A 151 -3.57 2.48 2.28
N TYR A 152 -3.25 1.35 1.65
CA TYR A 152 -2.75 1.30 0.27
C TYR A 152 -3.74 1.94 -0.69
N GLY A 153 -5.02 1.52 -0.65
CA GLY A 153 -6.12 2.10 -1.42
C GLY A 153 -6.23 3.62 -1.30
N LEU A 154 -6.19 4.15 -0.07
CA LEU A 154 -6.22 5.60 0.17
C LEU A 154 -5.00 6.32 -0.41
N GLY A 155 -3.83 5.67 -0.43
CA GLY A 155 -2.62 6.18 -1.08
C GLY A 155 -2.75 6.24 -2.60
N VAL A 156 -3.20 5.14 -3.24
CA VAL A 156 -3.36 5.08 -4.70
C VAL A 156 -4.50 5.96 -5.21
N MET A 157 -5.53 6.24 -4.40
CA MET A 157 -6.52 7.28 -4.71
C MET A 157 -5.90 8.65 -4.91
N ALA A 158 -4.94 9.03 -4.06
CA ALA A 158 -4.27 10.33 -4.18
C ALA A 158 -3.39 10.37 -5.42
N GLN A 159 -2.67 9.28 -5.70
CA GLN A 159 -1.70 9.18 -6.77
C GLN A 159 -2.33 9.05 -8.17
N PHE A 160 -3.34 8.18 -8.30
CA PHE A 160 -3.91 7.79 -9.61
C PHE A 160 -5.37 8.21 -9.78
N GLY A 161 -6.12 8.39 -8.69
CA GLY A 161 -7.58 8.56 -8.71
C GLY A 161 -8.11 9.77 -9.48
N GLY A 162 -7.31 10.83 -9.67
CA GLY A 162 -7.78 12.10 -10.25
C GLY A 162 -8.42 13.02 -9.21
N ASP A 163 -9.11 14.07 -9.68
CA ASP A 163 -9.56 15.17 -8.81
C ASP A 163 -10.84 14.88 -8.01
N ASP A 164 -11.65 13.94 -8.45
CA ASP A 164 -12.90 13.58 -7.77
C ASP A 164 -12.64 12.93 -6.39
N TYR A 165 -11.46 12.34 -6.20
CA TYR A 165 -11.03 11.78 -4.91
C TYR A 165 -10.54 12.80 -3.88
N ARG A 166 -10.48 14.11 -4.21
CA ARG A 166 -9.93 15.13 -3.31
C ARG A 166 -10.57 15.15 -1.92
N SER A 167 -11.91 15.13 -1.85
CA SER A 167 -12.62 15.12 -0.55
C SER A 167 -12.25 13.88 0.27
N LEU A 168 -12.17 12.73 -0.39
CA LEU A 168 -11.86 11.47 0.28
C LEU A 168 -10.42 11.46 0.83
N CYS A 169 -9.46 12.04 0.09
CA CYS A 169 -8.09 12.21 0.57
C CYS A 169 -8.02 13.10 1.82
N SER A 170 -8.79 14.20 1.87
CA SER A 170 -8.87 15.06 3.05
C SER A 170 -9.43 14.34 4.27
N GLU A 171 -10.45 13.50 4.08
CA GLU A 171 -11.07 12.69 5.15
C GLU A 171 -10.15 11.57 5.64
N ALA A 172 -9.29 11.03 4.77
CA ALA A 172 -8.41 9.92 5.06
C ALA A 172 -7.25 10.28 6.01
N VAL A 173 -6.66 11.46 5.85
CA VAL A 173 -5.45 11.87 6.58
C VAL A 173 -5.57 11.72 8.11
N PRO A 174 -6.60 12.24 8.79
CA PRO A 174 -6.71 12.08 10.25
C PRO A 174 -6.84 10.60 10.68
N LEU A 175 -7.41 9.73 9.83
CA LEU A 175 -7.51 8.29 10.10
C LEU A 175 -6.15 7.61 9.97
N LEU A 176 -5.41 7.90 8.90
CA LEU A 176 -4.04 7.40 8.68
C LEU A 176 -3.12 7.82 9.83
N VAL A 177 -3.12 9.11 10.19
CA VAL A 177 -2.30 9.64 11.29
C VAL A 177 -2.64 8.98 12.63
N LYS A 178 -3.92 8.64 12.86
CA LYS A 178 -4.32 7.93 14.08
C LYS A 178 -3.68 6.54 14.17
N VAL A 179 -3.64 5.78 13.07
CA VAL A 179 -2.99 4.46 13.03
C VAL A 179 -1.49 4.58 13.25
N ILE A 180 -0.84 5.56 12.59
CA ILE A 180 0.60 5.81 12.72
C ILE A 180 0.99 6.11 14.17
N LYS A 181 0.18 6.90 14.87
CA LYS A 181 0.44 7.33 16.26
C LYS A 181 0.00 6.31 17.32
N CYS A 182 -0.58 5.16 16.95
CA CYS A 182 -0.92 4.12 17.91
C CYS A 182 0.35 3.59 18.61
N ALA A 183 0.27 3.33 19.93
CA ALA A 183 1.45 2.94 20.73
C ALA A 183 2.12 1.63 20.25
N ASN A 184 1.35 0.73 19.62
CA ASN A 184 1.81 -0.54 19.08
C ASN A 184 2.01 -0.53 17.56
N SER A 185 2.04 0.65 16.92
CA SER A 185 2.12 0.78 15.45
C SER A 185 3.38 0.14 14.88
N LYS A 186 4.52 0.28 15.56
CA LYS A 186 5.82 -0.27 15.16
C LYS A 186 6.10 -1.71 15.64
N THR A 187 5.10 -2.43 16.14
CA THR A 187 5.30 -3.86 16.49
C THR A 187 5.41 -4.69 15.22
N LYS A 188 6.11 -5.84 15.27
CA LYS A 188 6.24 -6.77 14.12
C LYS A 188 4.91 -7.11 13.44
N LYS A 189 3.82 -7.18 14.22
CA LYS A 189 2.47 -7.45 13.70
C LYS A 189 1.86 -6.26 12.92
N ASN A 190 2.18 -5.02 13.28
CA ASN A 190 1.48 -3.83 12.79
C ASN A 190 2.34 -2.94 11.89
N VAL A 191 3.64 -3.18 11.81
CA VAL A 191 4.60 -2.29 11.15
C VAL A 191 4.30 -2.11 9.67
N ILE A 192 4.04 -3.18 8.91
CA ILE A 192 3.72 -3.08 7.46
C ILE A 192 2.47 -2.22 7.21
N ALA A 193 1.40 -2.43 7.98
CA ALA A 193 0.20 -1.61 7.90
C ALA A 193 0.48 -0.14 8.26
N THR A 194 1.36 0.10 9.23
CA THR A 194 1.77 1.45 9.64
C THR A 194 2.61 2.13 8.55
N GLU A 195 3.53 1.42 7.93
CA GLU A 195 4.35 1.92 6.82
C GLU A 195 3.48 2.28 5.61
N ASN A 196 2.50 1.45 5.27
CA ASN A 196 1.50 1.78 4.25
C ASN A 196 0.70 3.05 4.61
N CYS A 197 0.37 3.27 5.89
CA CYS A 197 -0.25 4.53 6.31
C CYS A 197 0.68 5.74 6.12
N ILE A 198 1.96 5.60 6.48
CA ILE A 198 2.96 6.67 6.32
C ILE A 198 3.13 7.01 4.84
N SER A 199 3.19 6.00 3.99
CA SER A 199 3.31 6.20 2.55
C SER A 199 2.05 6.79 1.94
N ALA A 200 0.85 6.36 2.34
CA ALA A 200 -0.41 6.96 1.91
C ALA A 200 -0.49 8.46 2.27
N VAL A 201 -0.03 8.86 3.47
CA VAL A 201 0.11 10.29 3.81
C VAL A 201 1.09 10.99 2.87
N GLY A 202 2.24 10.37 2.57
CA GLY A 202 3.20 10.88 1.59
C GLY A 202 2.61 11.07 0.19
N LYS A 203 1.86 10.08 -0.32
CA LYS A 203 1.15 10.14 -1.61
C LYS A 203 0.11 11.29 -1.60
N ILE A 204 -0.63 11.49 -0.51
CA ILE A 204 -1.57 12.62 -0.38
C ILE A 204 -0.83 13.97 -0.41
N LEU A 205 0.27 14.11 0.34
CA LEU A 205 1.08 15.34 0.33
C LEU A 205 1.64 15.65 -1.05
N ARG A 206 2.13 14.62 -1.77
CA ARG A 206 2.76 14.75 -3.08
C ARG A 206 1.76 15.06 -4.19
N PHE A 207 0.67 14.30 -4.26
CA PHE A 207 -0.23 14.30 -5.41
C PHE A 207 -1.52 15.11 -5.18
N LYS A 208 -1.87 15.39 -3.91
CA LYS A 208 -3.05 16.16 -3.52
C LYS A 208 -2.71 17.23 -2.46
N PRO A 209 -1.72 18.12 -2.71
CA PRO A 209 -1.27 19.10 -1.73
C PRO A 209 -2.37 20.08 -1.27
N ASN A 210 -3.42 20.28 -2.08
CA ASN A 210 -4.55 21.15 -1.74
C ASN A 210 -5.58 20.48 -0.80
N CYS A 211 -5.45 19.18 -0.51
CA CYS A 211 -6.36 18.45 0.37
C CYS A 211 -5.99 18.56 1.85
N VAL A 212 -4.77 19.00 2.17
CA VAL A 212 -4.23 19.09 3.53
C VAL A 212 -3.33 20.32 3.68
N ASN A 213 -3.11 20.78 4.91
CA ASN A 213 -2.05 21.76 5.16
C ASN A 213 -0.69 21.04 5.12
N VAL A 214 -0.01 21.10 3.96
CA VAL A 214 1.28 20.44 3.75
C VAL A 214 2.30 20.86 4.80
N ASP A 215 2.42 22.15 5.10
CA ASP A 215 3.43 22.67 6.02
C ASP A 215 3.23 22.19 7.47
N GLU A 216 1.99 21.88 7.87
CA GLU A 216 1.70 21.31 9.19
C GLU A 216 1.96 19.80 9.25
N VAL A 217 1.68 19.06 8.17
CA VAL A 217 1.76 17.60 8.17
C VAL A 217 3.18 17.12 7.86
N LEU A 218 3.93 17.85 7.03
CA LEU A 218 5.23 17.44 6.52
C LEU A 218 6.31 17.22 7.60
N PRO A 219 6.43 18.05 8.66
CA PRO A 219 7.37 17.79 9.75
C PRO A 219 7.09 16.46 10.46
N HIS A 220 5.80 16.14 10.64
CA HIS A 220 5.40 14.88 11.24
C HIS A 220 5.70 13.70 10.32
N TRP A 221 5.40 13.83 9.03
CA TRP A 221 5.70 12.80 8.04
C TRP A 221 7.19 12.47 7.99
N LEU A 222 8.06 13.48 7.98
CA LEU A 222 9.51 13.29 8.03
C LEU A 222 9.97 12.53 9.30
N SER A 223 9.29 12.75 10.44
CA SER A 223 9.62 12.07 11.70
C SER A 223 9.25 10.58 11.71
N TRP A 224 8.39 10.13 10.79
CA TRP A 224 7.98 8.73 10.69
C TRP A 224 8.91 7.88 9.82
N LEU A 225 9.80 8.52 9.05
CA LEU A 225 10.79 7.86 8.19
C LEU A 225 12.03 7.38 8.96
N PRO A 226 12.75 6.37 8.44
CA PRO A 226 12.48 5.61 7.21
C PRO A 226 11.42 4.51 7.39
N LEU A 227 10.96 3.96 6.26
CA LEU A 227 10.24 2.69 6.16
C LEU A 227 11.27 1.60 5.87
N HIS A 228 11.04 0.38 6.34
CA HIS A 228 11.97 -0.73 6.17
C HIS A 228 11.34 -2.10 5.95
N GLU A 229 10.08 -2.34 6.29
CA GLU A 229 9.44 -3.65 6.07
C GLU A 229 8.82 -3.76 4.68
N ASP A 230 8.10 -2.73 4.25
CA ASP A 230 7.50 -2.63 2.92
C ASP A 230 8.46 -1.90 1.97
N LYS A 231 9.17 -2.67 1.15
CA LYS A 231 10.23 -2.15 0.27
C LYS A 231 9.68 -1.25 -0.83
N GLU A 232 8.50 -1.55 -1.35
CA GLU A 232 7.87 -0.75 -2.41
C GLU A 232 7.49 0.62 -1.86
N GLU A 233 6.82 0.65 -0.70
CA GLU A 233 6.44 1.90 -0.06
C GLU A 233 7.64 2.68 0.50
N ALA A 234 8.71 2.00 0.91
CA ALA A 234 9.98 2.65 1.26
C ALA A 234 10.58 3.41 0.08
N ILE A 235 10.60 2.81 -1.12
CA ILE A 235 11.07 3.48 -2.33
C ILE A 235 10.17 4.67 -2.69
N GLN A 236 8.85 4.54 -2.58
CA GLN A 236 7.92 5.65 -2.85
C GLN A 236 8.15 6.84 -1.91
N THR A 237 8.31 6.58 -0.61
CA THR A 237 8.55 7.63 0.40
C THR A 237 9.91 8.29 0.25
N LEU A 238 10.97 7.52 -0.02
CA LEU A 238 12.31 8.06 -0.31
C LEU A 238 12.32 8.87 -1.62
N SER A 239 11.61 8.43 -2.65
CA SER A 239 11.47 9.17 -3.91
C SER A 239 10.78 10.52 -3.69
N PHE A 240 9.73 10.57 -2.86
CA PHE A 240 9.10 11.83 -2.48
C PHE A 240 10.00 12.71 -1.60
N LEU A 241 10.77 12.12 -0.69
CA LEU A 241 11.76 12.86 0.10
C LEU A 241 12.80 13.54 -0.82
N CYS A 242 13.27 12.85 -1.86
CA CYS A 242 14.15 13.44 -2.87
C CYS A 242 13.49 14.62 -3.59
N ASP A 243 12.21 14.51 -4.00
CA ASP A 243 11.50 15.63 -4.63
C ASP A 243 11.50 16.89 -3.74
N LEU A 244 11.30 16.71 -2.44
CA LEU A 244 11.25 17.80 -1.46
C LEU A 244 12.63 18.43 -1.23
N ILE A 245 13.69 17.62 -1.25
CA ILE A 245 15.07 18.11 -1.10
C ILE A 245 15.50 18.86 -2.36
N GLU A 246 15.27 18.28 -3.53
CA GLU A 246 15.63 18.87 -4.83
C GLU A 246 14.87 20.18 -5.09
N SER A 247 13.66 20.33 -4.55
CA SER A 247 12.89 21.58 -4.59
C SER A 247 13.27 22.59 -3.50
N ASN A 248 14.27 22.29 -2.67
CA ASN A 248 14.68 23.12 -1.52
C ASN A 248 13.50 23.45 -0.58
N HIS A 249 12.63 22.46 -0.29
CA HIS A 249 11.43 22.69 0.51
C HIS A 249 11.79 23.17 1.93
N PRO A 250 11.35 24.38 2.34
CA PRO A 250 11.85 25.03 3.56
C PRO A 250 11.53 24.24 4.83
N VAL A 251 10.40 23.53 4.86
CA VAL A 251 10.00 22.69 6.00
C VAL A 251 10.85 21.41 6.11
N VAL A 252 11.28 20.82 4.99
CA VAL A 252 12.03 19.56 4.99
C VAL A 252 13.48 19.80 5.36
N LEU A 253 14.11 20.81 4.75
CA LEU A 253 15.49 21.15 5.06
C LEU A 253 15.59 21.89 6.41
N GLY A 254 14.57 22.66 6.76
CA GLY A 254 14.68 23.68 7.79
C GLY A 254 15.77 24.70 7.42
N PRO A 255 16.34 25.42 8.40
CA PRO A 255 17.61 26.11 8.23
C PRO A 255 18.78 25.09 8.25
N ASN A 256 18.69 24.05 7.41
CA ASN A 256 19.57 22.87 7.37
C ASN A 256 19.57 21.98 8.63
N SER A 257 18.76 22.31 9.64
CA SER A 257 18.70 21.57 10.91
C SER A 257 18.20 20.13 10.79
N ASN A 258 17.51 19.80 9.69
CA ASN A 258 16.98 18.46 9.45
C ASN A 258 17.95 17.58 8.64
N LEU A 259 19.04 18.14 8.09
CA LEU A 259 20.00 17.38 7.29
C LEU A 259 20.57 16.16 8.04
N PRO A 260 20.97 16.24 9.32
CA PRO A 260 21.45 15.06 10.05
C PRO A 260 20.41 13.92 10.09
N LYS A 261 19.14 14.26 10.31
CA LYS A 261 18.04 13.28 10.30
C LYS A 261 17.81 12.70 8.90
N ILE A 262 17.87 13.52 7.85
CA ILE A 262 17.75 13.07 6.45
C ILE A 262 18.89 12.10 6.12
N ILE A 263 20.13 12.44 6.46
CA ILE A 263 21.29 11.57 6.23
C ILE A 263 21.15 10.24 6.99
N SER A 264 20.65 10.27 8.23
CA SER A 264 20.33 9.06 8.98
C SER A 264 19.23 8.22 8.30
N ILE A 265 18.16 8.83 7.79
CA ILE A 265 17.11 8.15 7.01
C ILE A 265 17.70 7.43 5.78
N ILE A 266 18.62 8.08 5.06
CA ILE A 266 19.28 7.50 3.89
C ILE A 266 20.17 6.31 4.28
N ALA A 267 20.95 6.45 5.35
CA ALA A 267 21.81 5.39 5.86
C ALA A 267 21.00 4.15 6.27
N GLU A 268 19.94 4.35 7.04
CA GLU A 268 19.00 3.29 7.44
C GLU A 268 18.32 2.63 6.25
N GLY A 269 17.94 3.40 5.22
CA GLY A 269 17.37 2.83 4.01
C GLY A 269 18.32 1.86 3.32
N LYS A 270 19.63 2.13 3.39
CA LYS A 270 20.67 1.25 2.87
C LYS A 270 20.91 0.03 3.76
N ILE A 271 21.00 0.21 5.09
CA ILE A 271 21.14 -0.89 6.07
C ILE A 271 19.99 -1.89 5.92
N ASN A 272 18.77 -1.39 5.80
CA ASN A 272 17.58 -2.22 5.68
C ASN A 272 17.34 -2.71 4.26
N GLU A 273 18.30 -2.58 3.33
CA GLU A 273 18.17 -3.06 1.93
C GLU A 273 16.92 -2.54 1.19
N THR A 274 16.40 -1.37 1.57
CA THR A 274 15.28 -0.71 0.86
C THR A 274 15.75 0.06 -0.38
N ILE A 275 17.04 0.38 -0.45
CA ILE A 275 17.65 1.09 -1.56
C ILE A 275 18.45 0.09 -2.39
N ASN A 276 17.93 -0.31 -3.55
CA ASN A 276 18.68 -1.08 -4.55
C ASN A 276 19.41 -0.15 -5.51
N TYR A 277 20.62 -0.52 -5.95
CA TYR A 277 21.43 0.28 -6.89
C TYR A 277 20.79 0.44 -8.27
N GLU A 278 19.88 -0.47 -8.64
CA GLU A 278 19.12 -0.39 -9.88
C GLU A 278 18.02 0.68 -9.82
N ASP A 279 17.57 1.08 -8.62
CA ASP A 279 16.54 2.07 -8.45
C ASP A 279 17.05 3.48 -8.82
N PRO A 280 16.33 4.24 -9.66
CA PRO A 280 16.64 5.65 -9.91
C PRO A 280 16.71 6.48 -8.63
N CYS A 281 15.96 6.07 -7.59
CA CYS A 281 15.97 6.71 -6.28
C CYS A 281 17.34 6.63 -5.60
N ALA A 282 18.09 5.53 -5.75
CA ALA A 282 19.40 5.38 -5.12
C ALA A 282 20.39 6.46 -5.58
N LYS A 283 20.41 6.75 -6.88
CA LYS A 283 21.25 7.81 -7.47
C LYS A 283 20.88 9.20 -6.95
N ARG A 284 19.58 9.47 -6.81
CA ARG A 284 19.07 10.74 -6.25
C ARG A 284 19.52 10.91 -4.80
N LEU A 285 19.36 9.88 -3.98
CA LEU A 285 19.78 9.89 -2.57
C LEU A 285 21.30 10.06 -2.44
N ALA A 286 22.09 9.36 -3.26
CA ALA A 286 23.55 9.54 -3.27
C ALA A 286 23.96 10.97 -3.66
N ASN A 287 23.27 11.60 -4.62
CA ASN A 287 23.53 12.99 -4.98
C ASN A 287 23.19 13.97 -3.85
N VAL A 288 22.14 13.72 -3.08
CA VAL A 288 21.84 14.48 -1.86
C VAL A 288 23.01 14.39 -0.88
N VAL A 289 23.52 13.18 -0.61
CA VAL A 289 24.65 12.97 0.30
C VAL A 289 25.91 13.69 -0.22
N ARG A 290 26.22 13.58 -1.52
CA ARG A 290 27.34 14.30 -2.16
C ARG A 290 27.22 15.81 -2.04
N GLN A 291 26.01 16.35 -2.17
CA GLN A 291 25.78 17.78 -2.03
C GLN A 291 26.09 18.25 -0.61
N VAL A 292 25.70 17.50 0.42
CA VAL A 292 26.04 17.81 1.81
C VAL A 292 27.56 17.75 2.04
N GLN A 293 28.27 16.81 1.41
CA GLN A 293 29.74 16.70 1.48
C GLN A 293 30.49 17.94 0.95
N THR A 294 29.86 18.78 0.14
CA THR A 294 30.48 20.03 -0.34
C THR A 294 30.67 21.07 0.77
N SER A 295 29.95 20.95 1.89
CA SER A 295 30.10 21.76 3.09
C SER A 295 30.71 20.93 4.21
N GLU A 296 32.00 21.16 4.50
CA GLU A 296 32.73 20.41 5.53
C GLU A 296 32.06 20.51 6.91
N GLU A 297 31.58 21.70 7.28
CA GLU A 297 30.89 21.94 8.55
C GLU A 297 29.59 21.13 8.67
N LEU A 298 28.71 21.20 7.66
CA LEU A 298 27.44 20.46 7.65
C LEU A 298 27.66 18.96 7.56
N TRP A 299 28.66 18.52 6.79
CA TRP A 299 29.01 17.10 6.68
C TRP A 299 29.48 16.53 8.02
N LEU A 300 30.37 17.23 8.71
CA LEU A 300 30.84 16.83 10.05
C LEU A 300 29.69 16.78 11.05
N GLU A 301 28.79 17.76 11.03
CA GLU A 301 27.60 17.76 11.87
C GLU A 301 26.73 16.52 11.61
N CYS A 302 26.43 16.20 10.34
CA CYS A 302 25.63 15.04 9.99
C CYS A 302 26.30 13.72 10.40
N VAL A 303 27.57 13.51 10.03
CA VAL A 303 28.30 12.27 10.29
C VAL A 303 28.56 12.04 11.78
N SER A 304 28.71 13.11 12.57
CA SER A 304 28.91 13.01 14.02
C SER A 304 27.74 12.34 14.75
N GLN A 305 26.54 12.38 14.18
CA GLN A 305 25.33 11.78 14.74
C GLN A 305 25.10 10.33 14.33
N LEU A 306 25.89 9.83 13.36
CA LEU A 306 25.79 8.47 12.84
C LEU A 306 26.69 7.51 13.60
N ASP A 307 26.22 6.28 13.79
CA ASP A 307 27.05 5.17 14.23
C ASP A 307 27.95 4.61 13.10
N ASN A 308 28.76 3.60 13.41
CA ASN A 308 29.70 3.04 12.44
C ASN A 308 28.97 2.33 11.28
N GLU A 309 27.89 1.63 11.56
CA GLU A 309 27.13 0.87 10.55
C GLU A 309 26.46 1.83 9.56
N GLN A 310 25.87 2.91 10.05
CA GLN A 310 25.30 3.98 9.22
C GLN A 310 26.36 4.67 8.36
N ARG A 311 27.56 4.90 8.89
CA ARG A 311 28.68 5.50 8.11
C ARG A 311 29.14 4.57 6.99
N GLU A 312 29.28 3.28 7.27
CA GLU A 312 29.63 2.27 6.27
C GLU A 312 28.57 2.19 5.18
N ALA A 313 27.29 2.15 5.56
CA ALA A 313 26.17 2.14 4.62
C ALA A 313 26.16 3.35 3.67
N LEU A 314 26.46 4.56 4.17
CA LEU A 314 26.58 5.74 3.32
C LEU A 314 27.77 5.66 2.36
N GLN A 315 28.92 5.15 2.81
CA GLN A 315 30.08 4.96 1.94
C GLN A 315 29.78 3.97 0.82
N GLU A 316 29.10 2.86 1.13
CA GLU A 316 28.64 1.92 0.11
C GLU A 316 27.71 2.62 -0.89
N LEU A 317 26.67 3.31 -0.42
CA LEU A 317 25.75 4.03 -1.30
C LEU A 317 26.49 4.99 -2.25
N LEU A 318 27.46 5.76 -1.73
CA LEU A 318 28.25 6.71 -2.52
C LEU A 318 29.20 6.05 -3.53
N ASN A 319 29.65 4.83 -3.28
CA ASN A 319 30.57 4.10 -4.17
C ASN A 319 29.84 3.47 -5.37
N PHE A 320 28.56 3.13 -5.21
CA PHE A 320 27.80 2.37 -6.21
C PHE A 320 26.78 3.19 -7.01
N ALA A 321 26.31 4.34 -6.50
CA ALA A 321 25.23 5.13 -7.10
C ALA A 321 25.69 6.44 -7.76
#